data_AF-A0A7V9QAV6-F1
#
_entry.id   AF-A0A7V9QAV6-F1
#
_cell.length_a   1.000
_cell.length_b   1.000
_cell.length_c   1.000
_cell.angle_alpha   90.00
_cell.angle_beta   90.00
_cell.angle_gamma   90.00
#
_symmetry.space_group_name_H-M   'P 1'
#
loop_
_entity.id
_entity.type
_entity.pdbx_description
1 polymer ?
#
loop_
_entity_poly.entity_id
_entity_poly.type
_entity_poly.pdbx_seq_one_letter_code
_entity_poly.pdbx_strand_id
1 'polypeptide(L)'
;MTYGGNERAEPGYVPGLHLRVLLEERRLLVQQGGIILLDVPASVGRADTLWYRGREWTFATPPGRRVVRAKEADPVWTPPDWHYAERAKQNNWELVQLQRGGTIALADGSRLTVRGQRVVRVLPGGRSEPVPLDEDIVLGDVLVVPPFGTANRRLRGELGRFKLDLGDGYLIHGTPREETIGGATTHGCVHLADEHLEMLFQHIPLGTSVFIY
;
A
#
# COMPACT_ATOMS: atom_id res chain seq x y z
N MET A 1 -7.08 -14.81 18.39
CA MET A 1 -5.71 -15.30 18.15
C MET A 1 -4.91 -14.11 17.63
N THR A 2 -3.89 -13.67 18.36
CA THR A 2 -3.06 -12.51 17.98
C THR A 2 -1.92 -12.99 17.09
N TYR A 3 -1.94 -12.63 15.80
CA TYR A 3 -0.82 -12.81 14.87
C TYR A 3 0.23 -11.72 15.15
N GLY A 4 0.86 -11.80 16.33
CA GLY A 4 1.85 -10.82 16.80
C GLY A 4 3.26 -11.28 16.52
N GLY A 5 3.83 -10.91 15.38
CA GLY A 5 5.24 -11.14 15.11
C GLY A 5 5.64 -10.76 13.70
N ASN A 6 6.55 -9.79 13.56
CA ASN A 6 7.30 -9.57 12.33
C ASN A 6 8.36 -10.68 12.26
N GLU A 7 7.93 -11.91 11.98
CA GLU A 7 8.80 -13.07 11.89
C GLU A 7 9.70 -12.92 10.66
N ARG A 8 10.97 -12.62 10.87
CA ARG A 8 12.01 -12.93 9.90
C ARG A 8 12.19 -14.45 9.90
N ALA A 9 11.29 -15.17 9.24
CA ALA A 9 11.47 -16.60 9.01
C ALA A 9 12.75 -16.80 8.18
N GLU A 10 13.63 -17.71 8.59
CA GLU A 10 14.77 -18.13 7.78
C GLU A 10 14.28 -18.59 6.39
N PRO A 11 14.98 -18.29 5.27
CA PRO A 11 14.51 -18.68 3.94
C PRO A 11 14.39 -20.21 3.81
N GLY A 12 13.18 -20.72 3.95
CA GLY A 12 12.88 -22.13 3.74
C GLY A 12 12.83 -22.45 2.25
N TYR A 13 13.95 -22.86 1.66
CA TYR A 13 13.93 -23.28 0.26
C TYR A 13 13.11 -24.57 0.10
N VAL A 14 12.01 -24.49 -0.65
CA VAL A 14 11.23 -25.65 -1.06
C VAL A 14 11.46 -25.88 -2.55
N PRO A 15 12.14 -26.98 -2.96
CA PRO A 15 12.47 -27.22 -4.36
C PRO A 15 11.26 -27.17 -5.29
N GLY A 16 11.40 -26.40 -6.37
CA GLY A 16 10.38 -26.25 -7.41
C GLY A 16 9.16 -25.40 -7.04
N LEU A 17 9.01 -24.98 -5.77
CA LEU A 17 7.90 -24.13 -5.34
C LEU A 17 8.09 -22.69 -5.85
N HIS A 18 7.09 -22.17 -6.55
CA HIS A 18 7.06 -20.78 -7.02
C HIS A 18 5.63 -20.27 -7.20
N LEU A 19 5.50 -18.95 -7.22
CA LEU A 19 4.26 -18.27 -7.58
C LEU A 19 4.33 -17.77 -9.03
N ARG A 20 3.19 -17.78 -9.72
CA ARG A 20 3.03 -17.07 -11.00
C ARG A 20 1.83 -16.15 -10.93
N VAL A 21 2.02 -14.90 -11.33
CA VAL A 21 0.96 -13.92 -11.54
C VAL A 21 0.77 -13.82 -13.04
N LEU A 22 -0.43 -14.14 -13.50
CA LEU A 22 -0.82 -14.08 -14.90
C LEU A 22 -1.66 -12.81 -15.09
N LEU A 23 -1.08 -11.80 -15.74
CA LEU A 23 -1.65 -10.45 -15.82
C LEU A 23 -2.91 -10.40 -16.68
N GLU A 24 -2.93 -11.12 -17.81
CA GLU A 24 -4.08 -11.15 -18.72
C GLU A 24 -5.24 -11.95 -18.13
N GLU A 25 -4.93 -13.14 -17.59
CA GLU A 25 -5.91 -14.04 -16.99
C GLU A 25 -6.37 -13.58 -15.61
N ARG A 26 -5.61 -12.69 -14.97
CA ARG A 26 -5.89 -12.14 -13.62
C ARG A 26 -5.96 -13.25 -12.59
N ARG A 27 -4.93 -14.09 -12.58
CA ARG A 27 -4.81 -15.26 -11.70
C ARG A 27 -3.46 -15.30 -11.02
N LEU A 28 -3.45 -15.87 -9.83
CA LEU A 28 -2.25 -16.27 -9.15
C LEU A 28 -2.23 -17.79 -9.00
N LEU A 29 -1.14 -18.40 -9.47
CA LEU A 29 -0.86 -19.81 -9.35
C LEU A 29 0.22 -20.05 -8.28
N VAL A 30 0.02 -21.06 -7.45
CA VAL A 30 1.09 -21.69 -6.66
C VAL A 30 1.46 -22.99 -7.36
N GLN A 31 2.73 -23.15 -7.73
CA GLN A 31 3.20 -24.34 -8.44
C GLN A 31 4.39 -24.98 -7.76
N GLN A 32 4.44 -26.32 -7.75
CA GLN A 32 5.58 -27.10 -7.29
C GLN A 32 5.79 -28.32 -8.20
N GLY A 33 6.98 -28.48 -8.77
CA GLY A 33 7.32 -29.65 -9.59
C GLY A 33 6.41 -29.86 -10.80
N GLY A 34 5.86 -28.78 -11.37
CA GLY A 34 4.90 -28.83 -12.50
C GLY A 34 3.44 -29.00 -12.08
N ILE A 35 3.16 -29.28 -10.80
CA ILE A 35 1.80 -29.40 -10.28
C ILE A 35 1.30 -28.01 -9.84
N ILE A 36 0.06 -27.69 -10.19
CA ILE A 36 -0.64 -26.51 -9.66
C ILE A 36 -1.25 -26.89 -8.31
N LEU A 37 -0.76 -26.28 -7.24
CA LEU A 37 -1.24 -26.50 -5.86
C LEU A 37 -2.41 -25.57 -5.52
N LEU A 38 -2.42 -24.37 -6.10
CA LEU A 38 -3.46 -23.38 -5.93
C LEU A 38 -3.61 -22.57 -7.21
N ASP A 39 -4.85 -22.24 -7.56
CA ASP A 39 -5.17 -21.38 -8.69
C ASP A 39 -6.35 -20.48 -8.35
N VAL A 40 -6.07 -19.19 -8.13
CA VAL A 40 -7.02 -18.24 -7.55
C VAL A 40 -7.10 -16.96 -8.37
N PRO A 41 -8.27 -16.28 -8.39
CA PRO A 41 -8.37 -14.93 -8.96
C PRO A 41 -7.43 -13.95 -8.25
N ALA A 42 -6.84 -13.05 -9.02
CA ALA A 42 -5.95 -12.00 -8.53
C ALA A 42 -6.19 -10.70 -9.28
N SER A 43 -6.27 -9.58 -8.57
CA SER A 43 -6.31 -8.27 -9.23
C SER A 43 -4.93 -7.73 -9.48
N VAL A 44 -4.78 -7.01 -10.59
CA VAL A 44 -3.50 -6.47 -11.07
C VAL A 44 -3.63 -4.98 -11.40
N GLY A 45 -2.51 -4.35 -11.72
CA GLY A 45 -2.44 -2.95 -12.09
C GLY A 45 -3.35 -2.63 -13.28
N ARG A 46 -4.08 -1.52 -13.19
CA ARG A 46 -5.02 -1.04 -14.21
C ARG A 46 -4.39 -0.57 -15.53
N ALA A 47 -3.06 -0.49 -15.59
CA ALA A 47 -2.27 -0.12 -16.77
C ALA A 47 -2.58 1.28 -17.36
N ASP A 48 -3.11 2.19 -16.55
CA ASP A 48 -3.30 3.59 -16.94
C ASP A 48 -2.28 4.51 -16.21
N THR A 49 -2.42 5.82 -16.43
CA THR A 49 -1.48 6.81 -15.93
C THR A 49 -2.20 7.98 -15.28
N LEU A 50 -1.77 8.32 -14.05
CA LEU A 50 -2.16 9.55 -13.37
C LEU A 50 -1.18 10.67 -13.69
N TRP A 51 -1.73 11.71 -14.30
CA TRP A 51 -1.09 13.01 -14.44
C TRP A 51 -1.66 14.00 -13.44
N TYR A 52 -0.79 14.64 -12.65
CA TYR A 52 -1.15 15.72 -11.74
C TYR A 52 0.01 16.71 -11.57
N ARG A 53 -0.24 17.99 -11.88
CA ARG A 53 0.72 19.12 -11.71
C ARG A 53 2.15 18.80 -12.18
N GLY A 54 2.29 18.26 -13.39
CA GLY A 54 3.59 17.94 -14.01
C GLY A 54 4.27 16.67 -13.49
N ARG A 55 3.64 15.92 -12.58
CA ARG A 55 4.07 14.58 -12.15
C ARG A 55 3.22 13.51 -12.85
N GLU A 56 3.86 12.38 -13.10
CA GLU A 56 3.30 11.23 -13.79
C GLU A 56 3.50 9.96 -12.93
N TRP A 57 2.46 9.13 -12.83
CA TRP A 57 2.52 7.80 -12.23
C TRP A 57 1.79 6.78 -13.10
N THR A 58 2.49 5.73 -13.52
CA THR A 58 1.90 4.61 -14.26
C THR A 58 1.53 3.49 -13.29
N PHE A 59 0.31 2.97 -13.45
CA PHE A 59 -0.27 1.96 -12.56
C PHE A 59 -0.37 0.59 -13.20
N ALA A 60 0.78 0.04 -13.59
CA ALA A 60 0.89 -1.31 -14.13
C ALA A 60 1.59 -2.23 -13.12
N THR A 61 1.19 -3.50 -13.09
CA THR A 61 1.97 -4.54 -12.41
C THR A 61 3.13 -4.92 -13.34
N PRO A 62 4.40 -4.65 -12.95
CA PRO A 62 5.54 -4.85 -13.84
C PRO A 62 5.83 -6.35 -14.02
N PRO A 63 5.92 -6.84 -15.27
CA PRO A 63 6.39 -8.18 -15.56
C PRO A 63 7.80 -8.42 -15.04
N GLY A 64 8.13 -9.69 -14.82
CA GLY A 64 9.47 -10.13 -14.45
C GLY A 64 9.53 -11.00 -13.20
N ARG A 65 10.75 -11.28 -12.75
CA ARG A 65 11.01 -12.13 -11.60
C ARG A 65 11.17 -11.30 -10.33
N ARG A 66 10.44 -11.69 -9.29
CA ARG A 66 10.51 -11.18 -7.93
C ARG A 66 10.70 -12.33 -6.94
N VAL A 67 10.83 -12.01 -5.66
CA VAL A 67 10.90 -12.98 -4.56
C VAL A 67 10.10 -12.48 -3.38
N VAL A 68 9.50 -13.38 -2.61
CA VAL A 68 8.85 -13.03 -1.34
C VAL A 68 9.94 -12.62 -0.34
N ARG A 69 10.08 -11.32 -0.07
CA ARG A 69 11.12 -10.75 0.80
C ARG A 69 10.71 -10.69 2.26
N ALA A 70 9.44 -10.38 2.52
CA ALA A 70 8.88 -10.27 3.86
C ALA A 70 7.39 -10.59 3.86
N LYS A 71 6.86 -10.82 5.05
CA LYS A 71 5.44 -11.06 5.31
C LYS A 71 5.01 -10.29 6.55
N GLU A 72 3.80 -9.74 6.53
CA GLU A 72 3.24 -9.05 7.70
C GLU A 72 1.74 -9.37 7.81
N ALA A 73 1.31 -9.67 9.04
CA ALA A 73 -0.11 -9.75 9.41
C ALA A 73 -0.57 -8.39 9.96
N ASP A 74 -1.84 -8.07 9.73
CA ASP A 74 -2.47 -6.78 10.05
C ASP A 74 -1.63 -5.56 9.59
N PRO A 75 -1.23 -5.54 8.29
CA PRO A 75 -0.27 -4.57 7.81
C PRO A 75 -0.76 -3.13 7.86
N VAL A 76 0.17 -2.22 8.15
CA VAL A 76 -0.06 -0.77 8.07
C VAL A 76 0.41 -0.25 6.72
N TRP A 77 -0.49 0.41 5.97
CA TRP A 77 -0.14 1.07 4.72
C TRP A 77 0.48 2.43 4.97
N THR A 78 1.51 2.76 4.20
CA THR A 78 2.06 4.12 4.13
C THR A 78 1.77 4.68 2.74
N PRO A 79 0.73 5.53 2.58
CA PRO A 79 0.29 6.00 1.27
C PRO A 79 1.42 6.69 0.49
N PRO A 80 1.74 6.27 -0.74
CA PRO A 80 2.67 6.99 -1.59
C PRO A 80 2.08 8.33 -2.07
N ASP A 81 2.91 9.20 -2.64
CA ASP A 81 2.46 10.53 -3.09
C ASP A 81 1.33 10.46 -4.13
N TRP A 82 1.30 9.42 -4.96
CA TRP A 82 0.27 9.25 -5.98
C TRP A 82 -1.14 9.14 -5.36
N HIS A 83 -1.27 8.60 -4.15
CA HIS A 83 -2.56 8.46 -3.47
C HIS A 83 -3.21 9.82 -3.25
N TYR A 84 -2.43 10.75 -2.70
CA TYR A 84 -2.89 12.10 -2.46
C TYR A 84 -3.09 12.88 -3.77
N ALA A 85 -2.21 12.69 -4.77
CA ALA A 85 -2.37 13.31 -6.07
C ALA A 85 -3.66 12.86 -6.79
N GLU A 86 -4.00 11.58 -6.69
CA GLU A 86 -5.25 11.03 -7.23
C GLU A 86 -6.47 11.61 -6.53
N ARG A 87 -6.50 11.61 -5.20
CA ARG A 87 -7.61 12.19 -4.43
C ARG A 87 -7.76 13.68 -4.70
N ALA A 88 -6.66 14.42 -4.78
CA ALA A 88 -6.69 15.83 -5.12
C ALA A 88 -7.27 16.06 -6.52
N LYS A 89 -6.88 15.24 -7.52
CA LYS A 89 -7.46 15.31 -8.87
C LYS A 89 -8.96 15.01 -8.89
N GLN A 90 -9.39 13.96 -8.19
CA GLN A 90 -10.80 13.54 -8.14
C GLN A 90 -11.73 14.58 -7.49
N ASN A 91 -11.22 15.33 -6.50
CA ASN A 91 -11.99 16.33 -5.77
C ASN A 91 -11.73 17.76 -6.26
N ASN A 92 -10.93 17.95 -7.31
CA ASN A 92 -10.47 19.26 -7.79
C ASN A 92 -9.81 20.10 -6.68
N TRP A 93 -8.96 19.46 -5.87
CA TRP A 93 -8.22 20.08 -4.78
C TRP A 93 -6.77 20.39 -5.16
N GLU A 94 -6.21 21.39 -4.50
CA GLU A 94 -4.77 21.64 -4.49
C GLU A 94 -4.05 20.63 -3.60
N LEU A 95 -2.81 20.29 -3.96
CA LEU A 95 -1.96 19.42 -3.17
C LEU A 95 -0.81 20.21 -2.56
N VAL A 96 -0.68 20.16 -1.23
CA VAL A 96 0.41 20.81 -0.49
C VAL A 96 1.19 19.78 0.30
N GLN A 97 2.51 19.74 0.10
CA GLN A 97 3.41 18.88 0.87
C GLN A 97 3.81 19.56 2.18
N LEU A 98 3.44 18.97 3.32
CA LEU A 98 3.96 19.41 4.61
C LEU A 98 5.37 18.84 4.78
N GLN A 99 6.38 19.70 4.73
CA GLN A 99 7.77 19.31 4.99
C GLN A 99 8.01 19.05 6.48
N ARG A 100 8.92 18.14 6.81
CA ARG A 100 9.34 17.93 8.20
C ARG A 100 10.06 19.20 8.70
N GLY A 101 9.63 19.74 9.84
CA GLY A 101 10.10 21.04 10.33
C GLY A 101 9.45 22.25 9.63
N GLY A 102 8.69 22.01 8.56
CA GLY A 102 7.90 23.01 7.87
C GLY A 102 6.62 23.37 8.62
N THR A 103 5.97 24.43 8.14
CA THR A 103 4.71 24.93 8.69
C THR A 103 3.80 25.39 7.55
N ILE A 104 2.50 25.08 7.65
CA ILE A 104 1.45 25.62 6.79
C ILE A 104 0.61 26.57 7.63
N ALA A 105 0.57 27.85 7.26
CA ALA A 105 -0.28 28.85 7.92
C ALA A 105 -1.74 28.67 7.47
N LEU A 106 -2.69 28.83 8.40
CA LEU A 106 -4.12 28.71 8.18
C LEU A 106 -4.80 30.08 8.32
N ALA A 107 -5.95 30.25 7.68
CA ALA A 107 -6.67 31.53 7.64
C ALA A 107 -7.09 32.06 9.02
N ASP A 108 -7.29 31.18 10.00
CA ASP A 108 -7.67 31.55 11.37
C ASP A 108 -6.46 31.87 12.27
N GLY A 109 -5.27 32.05 11.69
CA GLY A 109 -4.03 32.34 12.40
C GLY A 109 -3.39 31.12 13.08
N SER A 110 -4.02 29.94 13.00
CA SER A 110 -3.37 28.69 13.40
C SER A 110 -2.39 28.20 12.33
N ARG A 111 -1.62 27.16 12.64
CA ARG A 111 -0.66 26.56 11.70
C ARG A 111 -0.57 25.06 11.85
N LEU A 112 -0.44 24.33 10.75
CA LEU A 112 -0.07 22.91 10.77
C LEU A 112 1.45 22.76 10.76
N THR A 113 1.97 21.88 11.61
CA THR A 113 3.39 21.51 11.63
C THR A 113 3.55 20.08 12.16
N VAL A 114 4.77 19.57 12.14
CA VAL A 114 5.10 18.25 12.70
C VAL A 114 5.77 18.41 14.05
N ARG A 115 5.22 17.78 15.09
CA ARG A 115 5.86 17.62 16.40
C ARG A 115 6.05 16.14 16.69
N GLY A 116 7.29 15.71 16.90
CA GLY A 116 7.64 14.29 17.02
C GLY A 116 7.27 13.51 15.75
N GLN A 117 6.39 12.52 15.89
CA GLN A 117 5.89 11.71 14.77
C GLN A 117 4.48 12.09 14.32
N ARG A 118 3.92 13.24 14.74
CA ARG A 118 2.54 13.62 14.43
C ARG A 118 2.46 14.99 13.78
N VAL A 119 1.51 15.14 12.86
CA VAL A 119 1.02 16.44 12.43
C VAL A 119 0.13 17.00 13.54
N VAL A 120 0.37 18.25 13.89
CA VAL A 120 -0.38 18.98 14.91
C VAL A 120 -0.82 20.33 14.35
N ARG A 121 -1.96 20.79 14.82
CA ARG A 121 -2.41 22.16 14.66
C ARG A 121 -1.94 22.98 15.85
N VAL A 122 -1.18 24.04 15.62
CA VAL A 122 -0.76 24.99 16.64
C VAL A 122 -1.65 26.22 16.53
N LEU A 123 -2.44 26.48 17.56
CA LEU A 123 -3.38 27.58 17.63
C LEU A 123 -2.68 28.93 17.88
N PRO A 124 -3.36 30.06 17.61
CA PRO A 124 -2.96 31.35 18.17
C PRO A 124 -2.75 31.23 19.68
N GLY A 125 -1.58 31.64 20.18
CA GLY A 125 -1.19 31.45 21.59
C GLY A 125 -0.34 30.20 21.88
N GLY A 126 -0.05 29.36 20.89
CA GLY A 126 1.01 28.33 20.96
C GLY A 126 0.57 26.95 21.47
N ARG A 127 -0.67 26.81 21.96
CA ARG A 127 -1.29 25.52 22.28
C ARG A 127 -1.35 24.65 21.03
N SER A 128 -1.04 23.37 21.16
CA SER A 128 -1.10 22.41 20.05
C SER A 128 -2.15 21.33 20.26
N GLU A 129 -2.86 21.00 19.20
CA GLU A 129 -3.87 19.95 19.14
C GLU A 129 -3.46 18.92 18.07
N PRO A 130 -3.59 17.61 18.35
CA PRO A 130 -3.25 16.59 17.38
C PRO A 130 -4.23 16.62 16.21
N VAL A 131 -3.71 16.48 14.98
CA VAL A 131 -4.57 16.18 13.83
C VAL A 131 -5.03 14.71 13.91
N PRO A 132 -6.29 14.39 13.56
CA PRO A 132 -6.78 13.02 13.47
C PRO A 132 -5.84 12.10 12.67
N LEU A 133 -5.82 10.83 13.06
CA LEU A 133 -5.15 9.78 12.31
C LEU A 133 -6.16 9.07 11.42
N ASP A 134 -5.66 8.23 10.52
CA ASP A 134 -6.49 7.38 9.66
C ASP A 134 -7.43 8.15 8.72
N GLU A 135 -7.20 9.45 8.54
CA GLU A 135 -7.98 10.35 7.68
C GLU A 135 -7.06 11.30 6.90
N ASP A 136 -7.54 11.78 5.76
CA ASP A 136 -6.85 12.81 4.97
C ASP A 136 -6.92 14.17 5.67
N ILE A 137 -5.83 14.92 5.61
CA ILE A 137 -5.76 16.28 6.15
C ILE A 137 -6.24 17.25 5.07
N VAL A 138 -7.53 17.59 5.08
CA VAL A 138 -8.14 18.52 4.12
C VAL A 138 -8.38 19.88 4.76
N LEU A 139 -7.95 20.94 4.08
CA LEU A 139 -8.07 22.34 4.49
C LEU A 139 -8.82 23.12 3.40
N GLY A 140 -10.15 23.14 3.46
CA GLY A 140 -10.95 23.69 2.37
C GLY A 140 -10.79 22.85 1.10
N ASP A 141 -10.20 23.44 0.06
CA ASP A 141 -9.86 22.80 -1.22
C ASP A 141 -8.37 22.39 -1.30
N VAL A 142 -7.66 22.34 -0.17
CA VAL A 142 -6.26 21.93 -0.10
C VAL A 142 -6.14 20.58 0.61
N LEU A 143 -5.62 19.57 -0.09
CA LEU A 143 -5.19 18.32 0.50
C LEU A 143 -3.72 18.41 0.94
N VAL A 144 -3.49 18.23 2.24
CA VAL A 144 -2.14 18.23 2.81
C VAL A 144 -1.58 16.82 2.82
N VAL A 145 -0.43 16.64 2.18
CA VAL A 145 0.35 15.41 2.22
C VAL A 145 1.24 15.44 3.47
N PRO A 146 1.03 14.54 4.44
CA PRO A 146 1.92 14.45 5.59
C PRO A 146 3.29 13.92 5.16
N PRO A 147 4.39 14.32 5.83
CA PRO A 147 5.69 13.76 5.53
C PRO A 147 5.76 12.27 5.89
N PHE A 148 6.58 11.51 5.16
CA PHE A 148 6.87 10.13 5.48
C PHE A 148 7.36 9.96 6.93
N GLY A 149 6.96 8.84 7.54
CA GLY A 149 7.27 8.51 8.93
C GLY A 149 6.40 9.19 9.99
N THR A 150 5.46 10.05 9.59
CA THR A 150 4.42 10.55 10.51
C THR A 150 3.32 9.50 10.70
N ALA A 151 2.67 9.52 11.87
CA ALA A 151 1.50 8.69 12.16
C ALA A 151 0.31 9.03 11.24
N ASN A 152 0.22 10.28 10.77
CA ASN A 152 -0.82 10.73 9.84
C ASN A 152 -0.67 10.14 8.42
N ARG A 153 0.44 9.45 8.13
CA ARG A 153 0.68 8.73 6.87
C ARG A 153 0.74 7.22 7.08
N ARG A 154 -0.01 6.73 8.06
CA ARG A 154 -0.12 5.30 8.40
C ARG A 154 -1.60 4.98 8.46
N LEU A 155 -2.09 4.18 7.51
CA LEU A 155 -3.49 3.78 7.40
C LEU A 155 -3.61 2.27 7.65
N ARG A 156 -4.52 1.86 8.53
CA ARG A 156 -4.80 0.45 8.83
C ARG A 156 -5.95 -0.06 7.97
N GLY A 157 -5.95 -1.35 7.64
CA GLY A 157 -7.04 -2.00 6.91
C GLY A 157 -6.98 -1.87 5.39
N GLU A 158 -6.24 -0.90 4.84
CA GLU A 158 -6.13 -0.67 3.39
C GLU A 158 -5.44 -1.80 2.61
N LEU A 159 -4.66 -2.64 3.28
CA LEU A 159 -3.95 -3.77 2.66
C LEU A 159 -4.57 -5.14 3.02
N GLY A 160 -5.78 -5.16 3.58
CA GLY A 160 -6.39 -6.38 4.11
C GLY A 160 -5.65 -6.95 5.32
N ARG A 161 -5.85 -8.24 5.61
CA ARG A 161 -5.31 -8.90 6.82
C ARG A 161 -3.85 -9.33 6.72
N PHE A 162 -3.35 -9.53 5.49
CA PHE A 162 -1.99 -10.02 5.26
C PHE A 162 -1.33 -9.27 4.11
N LYS A 163 0.01 -9.24 4.08
CA LYS A 163 0.77 -8.87 2.89
C LYS A 163 2.03 -9.72 2.73
N LEU A 164 2.44 -9.93 1.48
CA LEU A 164 3.75 -10.42 1.07
C LEU A 164 4.47 -9.29 0.31
N ASP A 165 5.66 -8.92 0.77
CA ASP A 165 6.51 -7.90 0.14
C ASP A 165 7.36 -8.55 -0.96
N LEU A 166 7.27 -8.03 -2.19
CA LEU A 166 8.04 -8.52 -3.35
C LEU A 166 9.25 -7.64 -3.69
N GLY A 167 9.47 -6.56 -2.94
CA GLY A 167 10.47 -5.53 -3.19
C GLY A 167 9.98 -4.37 -4.07
N ASP A 168 10.69 -3.25 -3.98
CA ASP A 168 10.51 -2.05 -4.81
C ASP A 168 9.10 -1.46 -4.73
N GLY A 169 8.42 -1.65 -3.58
CA GLY A 169 7.06 -1.17 -3.34
C GLY A 169 5.95 -2.04 -3.92
N TYR A 170 6.27 -3.19 -4.51
CA TYR A 170 5.28 -4.15 -5.02
C TYR A 170 4.93 -5.20 -3.98
N LEU A 171 3.64 -5.39 -3.77
CA LEU A 171 3.09 -6.26 -2.74
C LEU A 171 2.09 -7.25 -3.36
N ILE A 172 1.95 -8.41 -2.73
CA ILE A 172 0.72 -9.22 -2.80
C ILE A 172 -0.01 -9.01 -1.49
N HIS A 173 -1.19 -8.42 -1.51
CA HIS A 173 -1.93 -8.09 -0.28
C HIS A 173 -3.44 -8.25 -0.45
N GLY A 174 -4.18 -8.15 0.65
CA GLY A 174 -5.64 -8.18 0.63
C GLY A 174 -6.21 -6.83 0.19
N THR A 175 -7.53 -6.72 0.13
CA THR A 175 -8.20 -5.45 -0.17
C THR A 175 -9.49 -5.35 0.63
N PRO A 176 -9.86 -4.17 1.16
CA PRO A 176 -11.17 -3.98 1.78
C PRO A 176 -12.33 -4.04 0.76
N ARG A 177 -12.03 -4.03 -0.55
CA ARG A 177 -12.99 -4.09 -1.64
C ARG A 177 -12.90 -5.43 -2.36
N GLU A 178 -13.38 -6.49 -1.73
CA GLU A 178 -13.32 -7.86 -2.25
C GLU A 178 -13.99 -8.02 -3.61
N GLU A 179 -15.01 -7.20 -3.90
CA GLU A 179 -15.72 -7.17 -5.18
C GLU A 179 -14.81 -6.79 -6.37
N THR A 180 -13.62 -6.24 -6.10
CA THR A 180 -12.64 -5.87 -7.13
C THR A 180 -11.67 -6.99 -7.49
N ILE A 181 -11.71 -8.13 -6.81
CA ILE A 181 -10.84 -9.28 -7.03
C ILE A 181 -11.05 -9.89 -8.42
N GLY A 182 -9.96 -10.18 -9.13
CA GLY A 182 -9.99 -10.66 -10.52
C GLY A 182 -10.13 -9.54 -11.57
N GLY A 183 -9.91 -8.29 -11.16
CA GLY A 183 -9.97 -7.11 -12.00
C GLY A 183 -8.59 -6.48 -12.28
N ALA A 184 -8.51 -5.61 -13.30
CA ALA A 184 -7.39 -4.70 -13.47
C ALA A 184 -7.71 -3.38 -12.74
N THR A 185 -7.58 -3.39 -11.42
CA THR A 185 -8.14 -2.35 -10.53
C THR A 185 -7.12 -1.73 -9.58
N THR A 186 -5.91 -2.27 -9.50
CA THR A 186 -4.90 -1.82 -8.53
C THR A 186 -4.00 -0.74 -9.11
N HIS A 187 -3.19 -0.12 -8.24
CA HIS A 187 -2.15 0.81 -8.63
C HIS A 187 -0.80 0.13 -8.96
N GLY A 188 -0.80 -1.20 -9.14
CA GLY A 188 0.36 -2.00 -9.55
C GLY A 188 0.68 -3.19 -8.63
N CYS A 189 0.16 -3.20 -7.40
CA CYS A 189 0.23 -4.37 -6.51
C CYS A 189 -0.71 -5.49 -6.99
N VAL A 190 -0.56 -6.68 -6.42
CA VAL A 190 -1.46 -7.80 -6.68
C VAL A 190 -2.41 -7.95 -5.49
N HIS A 191 -3.73 -7.92 -5.74
CA HIS A 191 -4.70 -8.19 -4.67
C HIS A 191 -5.20 -9.64 -4.75
N LEU A 192 -5.35 -10.27 -3.60
CA LEU A 192 -6.05 -11.55 -3.42
C LEU A 192 -7.18 -11.38 -2.39
N ALA A 193 -8.14 -12.29 -2.42
CA ALA A 193 -9.06 -12.46 -1.29
C ALA A 193 -8.29 -12.89 -0.03
N ASP A 194 -8.74 -12.44 1.14
CA ASP A 194 -8.04 -12.66 2.41
C ASP A 194 -7.83 -14.15 2.72
N GLU A 195 -8.81 -15.02 2.40
CA GLU A 195 -8.73 -16.48 2.59
C GLU A 195 -7.56 -17.10 1.81
N HIS A 196 -7.40 -16.71 0.53
CA HIS A 196 -6.29 -17.20 -0.29
C HIS A 196 -4.96 -16.64 0.17
N LEU A 197 -4.95 -15.38 0.59
CA LEU A 197 -3.73 -14.74 1.05
C LEU A 197 -3.25 -15.30 2.40
N GLU A 198 -4.16 -15.72 3.28
CA GLU A 198 -3.82 -16.43 4.52
C GLU A 198 -3.08 -17.74 4.20
N MET A 199 -3.54 -18.51 3.21
CA MET A 199 -2.82 -19.71 2.76
C MET A 199 -1.41 -19.38 2.26
N LEU A 200 -1.26 -18.32 1.46
CA LEU A 200 0.06 -17.87 1.01
C LEU A 200 0.95 -17.44 2.18
N PHE A 201 0.36 -16.71 3.13
CA PHE A 201 1.04 -16.22 4.33
C PHE A 201 1.56 -17.37 5.20
N GLN A 202 0.79 -18.45 5.33
CA GLN A 202 1.18 -19.61 6.14
C GLN A 202 2.15 -20.56 5.42
N HIS A 203 1.99 -20.76 4.11
CA HIS A 203 2.66 -21.87 3.41
C HIS A 203 3.80 -21.48 2.46
N ILE A 204 3.90 -20.21 2.03
CA ILE A 204 4.92 -19.79 1.03
C ILE A 204 6.18 -19.27 1.71
N PRO A 205 7.33 -19.96 1.73
CA PRO A 205 8.50 -19.47 2.46
C PRO A 205 9.06 -18.14 1.92
N LEU A 206 9.76 -17.40 2.77
CA LEU A 206 10.59 -16.27 2.30
C LEU A 206 11.62 -16.79 1.30
N GLY A 207 11.92 -15.98 0.28
CA GLY A 207 12.78 -16.33 -0.84
C GLY A 207 12.07 -17.08 -1.97
N THR A 208 10.81 -17.48 -1.82
CA THR A 208 10.04 -18.11 -2.91
C THR A 208 9.99 -17.19 -4.12
N SER A 209 10.31 -17.73 -5.30
CA SER A 209 10.28 -16.96 -6.55
C SER A 209 8.84 -16.64 -6.95
N VAL A 210 8.62 -15.41 -7.36
CA VAL A 210 7.34 -14.93 -7.91
C VAL A 210 7.62 -14.47 -9.33
N PHE A 211 6.93 -15.05 -10.30
CA PHE A 211 7.07 -14.67 -11.69
C PHE A 211 5.81 -13.96 -12.17
N ILE A 212 5.98 -12.80 -12.76
CA ILE A 212 4.87 -11.97 -13.26
C ILE A 212 4.98 -11.94 -14.77
N TYR A 213 3.92 -12.36 -15.46
CA TYR A 213 3.83 -12.42 -16.92
C TYR A 213 2.54 -11.78 -17.40
#